data_AF-A0A5C5TCX3-F1
#
_entry.id   AF-A0A5C5TCX3-F1
#
_cell.length_a   1.000
_cell.length_b   1.000
_cell.length_c   1.000
_cell.angle_alpha   90.00
_cell.angle_beta   90.00
_cell.angle_gamma   90.00
#
_symmetry.space_group_name_H-M   'P 1'
#
loop_
_entity.id
_entity.type
_entity.pdbx_description
1 polymer ?
#
loop_
_entity_poly.entity_id
_entity_poly.type
_entity_poly.pdbx_seq_one_letter_code
_entity_poly.pdbx_strand_id
1 'polypeptide(L)'
;MKDIKPWLKALQFETVKENKCYELKIGAYKIEIDFDNKKIIYPKLKEIGRETTTNFSSEENFVVLETIVGLLKQGYLPHHISIEKGYKLGHNTKSGNADITVEDNEGNPFLIIEVKTFGQEFEKEWKNTLRDGGQLFSYEKQENKAQVLVLYASEIKSNHISRTYRAITLKDNHDYLATLDKPRGYKDAKGGNDKFDIWGETYQYDYVTNGILEETVEPFKILKEKAKISDLKLITHDEVQKKYNEFATILRKYNIGGRENAFDKLVNLFLAKIVDEQQNQDDLQFSWKGVANDTYFALVDRLQQLYQVGMEKFLNEKVSYVAEKDVEAAFRLKKDAAKDAVLKYFKELKYFSNNDFTFLDVYNEQLFYQNSKVLVEIVQMFQEMKLRTEEQNQFLGDLFEGFLDNGVKQSEG
;
A
#
# COMPACT_ATOMS: atom_id res chain seq x y z
N MET A 1 12.02 20.50 26.35
CA MET A 1 11.64 21.10 25.03
C MET A 1 12.50 20.44 23.99
N LYS A 2 11.91 20.18 22.82
CA LYS A 2 12.58 19.44 21.76
C LYS A 2 13.32 20.40 20.82
N ASP A 3 14.38 19.93 20.19
CA ASP A 3 15.18 20.75 19.28
C ASP A 3 14.59 20.72 17.87
N ILE A 4 14.07 21.86 17.42
CA ILE A 4 13.47 22.01 16.08
C ILE A 4 14.54 22.26 15.00
N LYS A 5 15.76 22.70 15.36
CA LYS A 5 16.76 23.15 14.38
C LYS A 5 17.10 22.11 13.30
N PRO A 6 17.23 20.80 13.62
CA PRO A 6 17.48 19.79 12.59
C PRO A 6 16.35 19.71 11.55
N TRP A 7 15.09 19.87 11.98
CA TRP A 7 13.92 19.93 11.11
C TRP A 7 13.95 21.15 10.20
N LEU A 8 14.24 22.33 10.76
CA LEU A 8 14.32 23.57 9.98
C LEU A 8 15.37 23.48 8.87
N LYS A 9 16.53 22.90 9.18
CA LYS A 9 17.60 22.68 8.21
C LYS A 9 17.15 21.72 7.10
N ALA A 10 16.55 20.58 7.46
CA ALA A 10 16.10 19.58 6.50
C ALA A 10 14.92 20.07 5.63
N LEU A 11 14.06 20.91 6.19
CA LEU A 11 12.95 21.58 5.49
C LEU A 11 13.37 22.82 4.70
N GLN A 12 14.65 23.22 4.78
CA GLN A 12 15.22 24.38 4.09
C GLN A 12 14.61 25.72 4.50
N PHE A 13 14.33 25.89 5.81
CA PHE A 13 13.97 27.20 6.34
C PHE A 13 15.13 28.19 6.22
N GLU A 14 14.82 29.40 5.77
CA GLU A 14 15.75 30.52 5.70
C GLU A 14 15.83 31.22 7.05
N THR A 15 17.01 31.75 7.38
CA THR A 15 17.22 32.52 8.61
C THR A 15 16.87 33.98 8.36
N VAL A 16 15.81 34.48 8.98
CA VAL A 16 15.47 35.92 8.96
C VAL A 16 16.31 36.66 9.99
N LYS A 17 16.42 36.08 11.19
CA LYS A 17 17.27 36.58 12.26
C LYS A 17 17.83 35.39 13.04
N GLU A 18 19.15 35.27 13.04
CA GLU A 18 19.84 34.12 13.60
C GLU A 18 19.42 33.82 15.04
N ASN A 19 19.09 32.55 15.31
CA ASN A 19 18.58 32.05 16.58
C ASN A 19 17.30 32.73 17.11
N LYS A 20 16.56 33.47 16.27
CA LYS A 20 15.31 34.14 16.66
C LYS A 20 14.14 33.82 15.74
N CYS A 21 14.34 33.99 14.44
CA CYS A 21 13.27 33.87 13.46
C CYS A 21 13.77 33.15 12.22
N TYR A 22 13.03 32.13 11.81
CA TYR A 22 13.23 31.38 10.59
C TYR A 22 11.94 31.40 9.78
N GLU A 23 12.04 31.43 8.45
CA GLU A 23 10.89 31.42 7.56
C GLU A 23 11.03 30.37 6.45
N LEU A 24 9.91 29.80 6.03
CA LEU A 24 9.82 29.00 4.82
C LEU A 24 8.70 29.56 3.95
N LYS A 25 9.02 29.85 2.68
CA LYS A 25 8.06 30.30 1.67
C LYS A 25 7.71 29.14 0.75
N ILE A 26 6.41 28.91 0.55
CA ILE A 26 5.86 27.90 -0.35
C ILE A 26 4.83 28.61 -1.24
N GLY A 27 5.24 29.00 -2.44
CA GLY A 27 4.44 29.86 -3.31
C GLY A 27 4.10 31.19 -2.62
N ALA A 28 2.82 31.48 -2.44
CA ALA A 28 2.32 32.68 -1.78
C ALA A 28 2.21 32.56 -0.25
N TYR A 29 2.49 31.38 0.32
CA TYR A 29 2.33 31.09 1.74
C TYR A 29 3.66 31.16 2.47
N LYS A 30 3.60 31.52 3.75
CA LYS A 30 4.76 31.60 4.63
C LYS A 30 4.47 30.87 5.94
N ILE A 31 5.44 30.09 6.40
CA ILE A 31 5.50 29.53 7.75
C ILE A 31 6.66 30.19 8.48
N GLU A 32 6.43 30.63 9.72
CA GLU A 32 7.44 31.30 10.55
C GLU A 32 7.69 30.54 11.85
N ILE A 33 8.93 30.54 12.30
CA ILE A 33 9.36 29.91 13.54
C ILE A 33 9.87 31.00 14.47
N ASP A 34 9.14 31.23 15.55
CA ASP A 34 9.50 32.19 16.59
C ASP A 34 10.18 31.43 17.73
N PHE A 35 11.51 31.56 17.83
CA PHE A 35 12.29 30.93 18.91
C PHE A 35 12.14 31.63 20.26
N ASP A 36 11.88 32.95 20.27
CA ASP A 36 11.74 33.72 21.49
C ASP A 36 10.45 33.26 22.22
N ASN A 37 9.36 33.06 21.48
CA ASN A 37 8.09 32.55 22.02
C ASN A 37 7.90 31.03 21.88
N LYS A 38 8.80 30.34 21.18
CA LYS A 38 8.77 28.89 20.90
C LYS A 38 7.50 28.46 20.18
N LYS A 39 7.09 29.25 19.19
CA LYS A 39 5.86 29.06 18.40
C LYS A 39 6.17 28.76 16.95
N ILE A 40 5.29 27.96 16.36
CA ILE A 40 5.20 27.69 14.94
C ILE A 40 3.98 28.47 14.42
N ILE A 41 4.22 29.37 13.47
CA ILE A 41 3.21 30.26 12.92
C ILE A 41 2.92 29.79 11.50
N TYR A 42 1.75 29.18 11.31
CA TYR A 42 1.28 28.71 10.01
C TYR A 42 0.64 29.86 9.20
N PRO A 43 0.53 29.72 7.85
CA PRO A 43 -0.38 30.58 7.09
C PRO A 43 -1.81 30.46 7.63
N LYS A 44 -2.72 31.32 7.21
CA LYS A 44 -4.13 31.27 7.64
C LYS A 44 -4.78 29.96 7.18
N LEU A 45 -4.68 28.94 8.03
CA LEU A 45 -5.31 27.63 7.87
C LEU A 45 -6.83 27.76 8.04
N LYS A 46 -7.56 26.69 7.72
CA LYS A 46 -9.01 26.64 7.96
C LYS A 46 -9.32 26.76 9.45
N GLU A 47 -8.63 25.97 10.26
CA GLU A 47 -8.78 25.93 11.72
C GLU A 47 -7.46 25.53 12.38
N ILE A 48 -7.17 26.12 13.53
CA ILE A 48 -6.18 25.60 14.48
C ILE A 48 -6.93 25.47 15.81
N GLY A 49 -7.09 24.24 16.29
CA GLY A 49 -7.95 23.91 17.42
C GLY A 49 -7.37 24.34 18.77
N ARG A 50 -6.76 23.40 19.51
CA ARG A 50 -6.32 23.64 20.90
C ARG A 50 -4.99 24.40 21.02
N GLU A 51 -4.30 24.62 19.90
CA GLU A 51 -2.96 25.22 19.84
C GLU A 51 -1.90 24.49 20.70
N THR A 52 -2.08 23.18 20.93
CA THR A 52 -1.10 22.38 21.70
C THR A 52 0.03 21.85 20.82
N THR A 53 -0.19 21.82 19.50
CA THR A 53 0.75 21.31 18.48
C THR A 53 1.57 22.41 17.79
N THR A 54 1.35 23.69 18.11
CA THR A 54 2.00 24.84 17.45
C THR A 54 3.23 25.37 18.21
N ASN A 55 3.88 24.51 19.00
CA ASN A 55 4.97 24.87 19.92
C ASN A 55 6.06 23.78 20.01
N PHE A 56 7.15 24.02 20.75
CA PHE A 56 8.31 23.11 20.82
C PHE A 56 8.28 22.09 21.99
N SER A 57 7.10 21.79 22.51
CA SER A 57 6.95 20.92 23.69
C SER A 57 7.14 19.43 23.37
N SER A 58 6.75 18.98 22.18
CA SER A 58 6.83 17.59 21.71
C SER A 58 7.54 17.48 20.35
N GLU A 59 8.11 16.31 20.06
CA GLU A 59 8.67 15.99 18.74
C GLU A 59 7.56 15.78 17.71
N GLU A 60 6.40 15.27 18.13
CA GLU A 60 5.22 15.12 17.27
C GLU A 60 4.78 16.47 16.67
N ASN A 61 4.95 17.57 17.40
CA ASN A 61 4.64 18.91 16.89
C ASN A 61 5.52 19.27 15.67
N PHE A 62 6.74 18.74 15.59
CA PHE A 62 7.62 18.96 14.45
C PHE A 62 7.27 18.04 13.28
N VAL A 63 6.76 16.85 13.56
CA VAL A 63 6.18 15.97 12.55
C VAL A 63 4.90 16.61 11.96
N VAL A 64 4.06 17.25 12.78
CA VAL A 64 2.91 18.05 12.30
C VAL A 64 3.39 19.18 11.39
N LEU A 65 4.39 19.97 11.81
CA LEU A 65 4.98 21.02 10.95
C LEU A 65 5.44 20.46 9.60
N GLU A 66 6.20 19.37 9.63
CA GLU A 66 6.73 18.72 8.44
C GLU A 66 5.61 18.22 7.52
N THR A 67 4.56 17.63 8.09
CA THR A 67 3.38 17.16 7.34
C THR A 67 2.63 18.33 6.67
N ILE A 68 2.45 19.44 7.38
CA ILE A 68 1.81 20.65 6.82
C ILE A 68 2.65 21.23 5.68
N VAL A 69 3.98 21.26 5.82
CA VAL A 69 4.87 21.66 4.72
C VAL A 69 4.70 20.75 3.51
N GLY A 70 4.63 19.43 3.72
CA GLY A 70 4.38 18.45 2.66
C GLY A 70 3.07 18.73 1.92
N LEU A 71 1.96 18.88 2.64
CA LEU A 71 0.64 19.18 2.07
C LEU A 71 0.63 20.48 1.25
N LEU A 72 1.27 21.54 1.74
CA LEU A 72 1.38 22.81 1.01
C LEU A 72 2.22 22.67 -0.26
N LYS A 73 3.32 21.92 -0.22
CA LYS A 73 4.16 21.64 -1.41
C LYS A 73 3.42 20.80 -2.45
N GLN A 74 2.61 19.86 -2.00
CA GLN A 74 1.73 19.05 -2.84
C GLN A 74 0.65 19.90 -3.55
N GLY A 75 0.38 21.11 -3.05
CA GLY A 75 -0.56 22.06 -3.65
C GLY A 75 -1.89 22.19 -2.92
N TYR A 76 -2.05 21.60 -1.73
CA TYR A 76 -3.20 21.91 -0.88
C TYR A 76 -3.16 23.37 -0.44
N LEU A 77 -4.31 24.03 -0.52
CA LEU A 77 -4.46 25.41 -0.05
C LEU A 77 -4.60 25.43 1.49
N PRO A 78 -4.08 26.47 2.19
CA PRO A 78 -4.23 26.60 3.64
C PRO A 78 -5.67 26.44 4.14
N HIS A 79 -6.66 26.93 3.39
CA HIS A 79 -8.08 26.83 3.76
C HIS A 79 -8.69 25.42 3.59
N HIS A 80 -7.93 24.44 3.10
CA HIS A 80 -8.29 23.02 3.15
C HIS A 80 -7.83 22.36 4.45
N ILE A 81 -6.85 22.94 5.16
CA ILE A 81 -6.13 22.25 6.22
C ILE A 81 -6.58 22.76 7.58
N SER A 82 -6.87 21.83 8.50
CA SER A 82 -7.13 22.09 9.90
C SER A 82 -6.14 21.35 10.79
N ILE A 83 -5.65 21.99 11.85
CA ILE A 83 -4.80 21.37 12.88
C ILE A 83 -5.61 21.19 14.16
N GLU A 84 -5.50 20.03 14.79
CA GLU A 84 -6.23 19.69 16.04
C GLU A 84 -7.76 19.88 15.93
N LYS A 85 -8.35 19.57 14.77
CA LYS A 85 -9.80 19.67 14.55
C LYS A 85 -10.52 18.83 15.61
N GLY A 86 -11.42 19.46 16.36
CA GLY A 86 -12.11 18.83 17.48
C GLY A 86 -13.32 17.99 17.05
N TYR A 87 -13.38 16.76 17.53
CA TYR A 87 -14.43 15.80 17.23
C TYR A 87 -15.32 15.55 18.46
N LYS A 88 -16.65 15.64 18.31
CA LYS A 88 -17.64 15.41 19.39
C LYS A 88 -18.26 13.99 19.30
N LEU A 89 -18.01 13.16 20.32
CA LEU A 89 -18.73 11.90 20.54
C LEU A 89 -20.08 12.18 21.21
N GLY A 90 -21.17 12.12 20.44
CA GLY A 90 -22.53 12.31 20.94
C GLY A 90 -22.82 13.74 21.41
N HIS A 91 -23.96 13.94 22.08
CA HIS A 91 -24.42 15.29 22.43
C HIS A 91 -23.52 16.03 23.44
N ASN A 92 -22.65 15.37 24.22
CA ASN A 92 -21.94 16.03 25.32
C ASN A 92 -20.52 15.51 25.67
N THR A 93 -19.90 14.61 24.92
CA THR A 93 -18.52 14.15 25.23
C THR A 93 -17.55 14.39 24.07
N LYS A 94 -16.37 14.96 24.37
CA LYS A 94 -15.31 15.15 23.36
C LYS A 94 -14.66 13.81 23.04
N SER A 95 -14.47 13.51 21.76
CA SER A 95 -13.88 12.26 21.27
C SER A 95 -12.36 12.32 21.16
N GLY A 96 -11.81 13.52 21.04
CA GLY A 96 -10.42 13.74 20.68
C GLY A 96 -10.31 14.85 19.65
N ASN A 97 -9.07 15.10 19.22
CA ASN A 97 -8.75 16.08 18.20
C ASN A 97 -7.82 15.37 17.22
N ALA A 98 -8.18 15.29 15.94
CA ALA A 98 -7.26 14.74 14.95
C ALA A 98 -6.14 15.76 14.71
N ASP A 99 -4.91 15.27 14.58
CA ASP A 99 -3.75 16.15 14.44
C ASP A 99 -3.87 17.03 13.19
N ILE A 100 -4.21 16.43 12.04
CA ILE A 100 -4.44 17.15 10.79
C ILE A 100 -5.68 16.61 10.10
N THR A 101 -6.53 17.50 9.60
CA THR A 101 -7.66 17.17 8.72
C THR A 101 -7.55 18.01 7.46
N VAL A 102 -7.70 17.37 6.29
CA VAL A 102 -7.73 18.05 5.00
C VAL A 102 -9.12 17.89 4.40
N GLU A 103 -9.79 18.99 4.09
CA GLU A 103 -11.11 19.02 3.48
C GLU A 103 -11.03 19.39 2.00
N ASP A 104 -11.92 18.82 1.20
CA ASP A 104 -12.07 19.15 -0.21
C ASP A 104 -12.67 20.55 -0.44
N ASN A 105 -12.78 20.93 -1.71
CA ASN A 105 -13.35 22.22 -2.11
C ASN A 105 -14.82 22.38 -1.71
N GLU A 106 -15.52 21.29 -1.38
CA GLU A 106 -16.90 21.28 -0.90
C GLU A 106 -16.99 21.32 0.65
N GLY A 107 -15.85 21.25 1.34
CA GLY A 107 -15.76 21.20 2.79
C GLY A 107 -16.04 19.82 3.38
N ASN A 108 -16.00 18.75 2.58
CA ASN A 108 -16.04 17.38 3.10
C ASN A 108 -14.62 16.94 3.48
N PRO A 109 -14.43 16.21 4.59
CA PRO A 109 -13.15 15.61 4.92
C PRO A 109 -12.67 14.69 3.79
N PHE A 110 -11.44 14.90 3.35
CA PHE A 110 -10.74 14.06 2.39
C PHE A 110 -9.70 13.20 3.10
N LEU A 111 -8.76 13.82 3.82
CA LEU A 111 -7.75 13.14 4.66
C LEU A 111 -7.98 13.41 6.14
N ILE A 112 -7.82 12.38 6.97
CA ILE A 112 -7.58 12.53 8.40
C ILE A 112 -6.22 11.90 8.70
N ILE A 113 -5.29 12.69 9.23
CA ILE A 113 -3.92 12.26 9.52
C ILE A 113 -3.71 12.30 11.03
N GLU A 114 -3.36 11.15 11.59
CA GLU A 114 -2.85 11.01 12.96
C GLU A 114 -1.33 10.88 12.91
N VAL A 115 -0.66 11.72 13.67
CA VAL A 115 0.81 11.82 13.70
C VAL A 115 1.35 11.08 14.92
N LYS A 116 2.48 10.40 14.73
CA LYS A 116 3.26 9.77 15.82
C LYS A 116 4.74 10.04 15.63
N THR A 117 5.53 9.83 16.68
CA THR A 117 6.99 9.72 16.52
C THR A 117 7.35 8.44 15.76
N PHE A 118 8.45 8.49 15.00
CA PHE A 118 8.93 7.37 14.20
C PHE A 118 9.31 6.17 15.07
N GLY A 119 9.09 4.95 14.56
CA GLY A 119 9.48 3.72 15.25
C GLY A 119 8.40 3.16 16.18
N GLN A 120 8.69 3.06 17.48
CA GLN A 120 7.87 2.26 18.41
C GLN A 120 6.45 2.81 18.59
N GLU A 121 6.28 4.14 18.65
CA GLU A 121 4.95 4.74 18.82
C GLU A 121 4.08 4.55 17.59
N PHE A 122 4.65 4.75 16.39
CA PHE A 122 4.00 4.44 15.12
C PHE A 122 3.53 2.98 15.06
N GLU A 123 4.41 2.02 15.37
CA GLU A 123 4.04 0.59 15.32
C GLU A 123 3.03 0.19 16.40
N LYS A 124 3.09 0.82 17.58
CA LYS A 124 2.09 0.63 18.64
C LYS A 124 0.72 1.14 18.20
N GLU A 125 0.67 2.33 17.60
CA GLU A 125 -0.61 2.91 17.17
C GLU A 125 -1.18 2.18 15.96
N TRP A 126 -0.35 1.67 15.06
CA TRP A 126 -0.82 0.79 14.00
C TRP A 126 -1.43 -0.50 14.54
N LYS A 127 -0.81 -1.12 15.55
CA LYS A 127 -1.38 -2.29 16.23
C LYS A 127 -2.72 -1.99 16.90
N ASN A 128 -2.89 -0.80 17.49
CA ASN A 128 -4.18 -0.36 18.01
C ASN A 128 -5.19 -0.22 16.86
N THR A 129 -4.80 0.45 15.77
CA THR A 129 -5.63 0.64 14.58
C THR A 129 -6.14 -0.69 14.02
N LEU A 130 -5.26 -1.70 13.90
CA LEU A 130 -5.66 -3.05 13.47
C LEU A 130 -6.58 -3.77 14.47
N ARG A 131 -6.43 -3.50 15.77
CA ARG A 131 -7.20 -4.18 16.82
C ARG A 131 -8.63 -3.66 16.94
N ASP A 132 -8.80 -2.35 16.93
CA ASP A 132 -10.07 -1.69 17.30
C ASP A 132 -10.35 -0.40 16.52
N GLY A 133 -9.58 -0.13 15.46
CA GLY A 133 -9.68 1.08 14.64
C GLY A 133 -8.93 2.29 15.18
N GLY A 134 -8.45 2.23 16.44
CA GLY A 134 -7.63 3.28 17.05
C GLY A 134 -8.24 4.67 16.95
N GLN A 135 -7.37 5.69 16.96
CA GLN A 135 -7.82 7.09 16.83
C GLN A 135 -8.43 7.37 15.45
N LEU A 136 -7.86 6.82 14.39
CA LEU A 136 -8.26 7.08 13.00
C LEU A 136 -9.75 6.80 12.74
N PHE A 137 -10.22 5.59 13.06
CA PHE A 137 -11.64 5.25 12.86
C PHE A 137 -12.56 5.93 13.88
N SER A 138 -12.03 6.35 15.04
CA SER A 138 -12.82 7.14 16.00
C SER A 138 -13.20 8.51 15.46
N TYR A 139 -12.31 9.17 14.70
CA TYR A 139 -12.61 10.43 14.02
C TYR A 139 -13.55 10.21 12.84
N GLU A 140 -13.29 9.18 12.03
CA GLU A 140 -14.12 8.87 10.87
C GLU A 140 -15.55 8.50 11.23
N LYS A 141 -15.78 7.85 12.37
CA LYS A 141 -17.12 7.56 12.90
C LYS A 141 -18.00 8.82 13.03
N GLN A 142 -17.39 10.00 13.15
CA GLN A 142 -18.10 11.27 13.32
C GLN A 142 -18.29 12.03 12.02
N GLU A 143 -17.29 12.00 11.13
CA GLU A 143 -17.37 12.64 9.81
C GLU A 143 -18.15 11.81 8.81
N ASN A 144 -17.97 10.48 8.86
CA ASN A 144 -18.51 9.46 7.97
C ASN A 144 -18.26 9.72 6.48
N LYS A 145 -17.31 10.61 6.16
CA LYS A 145 -17.08 11.16 4.83
C LYS A 145 -15.62 11.14 4.40
N ALA A 146 -14.66 10.88 5.30
CA ALA A 146 -13.27 10.84 4.89
C ALA A 146 -13.06 9.77 3.82
N GLN A 147 -12.20 10.09 2.86
CA GLN A 147 -11.81 9.14 1.81
C GLN A 147 -10.54 8.39 2.19
N VAL A 148 -9.69 8.97 3.04
CA VAL A 148 -8.44 8.34 3.48
C VAL A 148 -8.16 8.65 4.94
N LEU A 149 -7.77 7.62 5.70
CA LEU A 149 -7.22 7.74 7.04
C LEU A 149 -5.73 7.43 6.99
N VAL A 150 -4.89 8.29 7.58
CA VAL A 150 -3.43 8.15 7.49
C VAL A 150 -2.81 8.13 8.89
N LEU A 151 -2.08 7.08 9.20
CA LEU A 151 -1.11 7.11 10.30
C LEU A 151 0.23 7.55 9.70
N TYR A 152 0.79 8.65 10.21
CA TYR A 152 2.02 9.25 9.67
C TYR A 152 3.09 9.39 10.76
N ALA A 153 4.34 9.15 10.39
CA ALA A 153 5.48 9.48 11.23
C ALA A 153 6.69 9.90 10.40
N SER A 154 7.50 10.79 10.96
CA SER A 154 8.79 11.14 10.39
C SER A 154 9.85 11.36 11.46
N GLU A 155 11.12 11.23 11.07
CA GLU A 155 12.28 11.52 11.90
C GLU A 155 13.38 12.21 11.10
N ILE A 156 14.31 12.87 11.81
CA ILE A 156 15.55 13.36 11.21
C ILE A 156 16.62 12.27 11.32
N LYS A 157 17.04 11.74 10.18
CA LYS A 157 18.11 10.76 10.05
C LYS A 157 19.20 11.31 9.13
N SER A 158 20.42 11.46 9.65
CA SER A 158 21.57 11.97 8.89
C SER A 158 21.31 13.32 8.18
N ASN A 159 20.60 14.25 8.83
CA ASN A 159 20.13 15.54 8.28
C ASN A 159 19.07 15.47 7.18
N HIS A 160 18.47 14.30 6.93
CA HIS A 160 17.34 14.14 6.03
C HIS A 160 16.07 13.73 6.79
N ILE A 161 14.90 14.05 6.24
CA ILE A 161 13.62 13.61 6.80
C ILE A 161 13.34 12.21 6.26
N SER A 162 13.32 11.23 7.16
CA SER A 162 12.83 9.88 6.89
C SER A 162 11.34 9.84 7.22
N ARG A 163 10.53 9.37 6.27
CA ARG A 163 9.06 9.35 6.39
C ARG A 163 8.56 7.92 6.34
N THR A 164 7.46 7.66 7.03
CA THR A 164 6.67 6.44 6.87
C THR A 164 5.21 6.77 7.09
N TYR A 165 4.32 6.14 6.33
CA TYR A 165 2.90 6.22 6.59
C TYR A 165 2.18 4.94 6.20
N ARG A 166 1.01 4.73 6.81
CA ARG A 166 0.05 3.71 6.41
C ARG A 166 -1.29 4.40 6.19
N ALA A 167 -1.79 4.33 4.97
CA ALA A 167 -3.02 4.99 4.56
C ALA A 167 -4.10 3.97 4.22
N ILE A 168 -5.26 4.13 4.83
CA ILE A 168 -6.45 3.30 4.65
C ILE A 168 -7.39 4.06 3.73
N THR A 169 -7.67 3.51 2.56
CA THR A 169 -8.56 4.12 1.58
C THR A 169 -10.00 3.65 1.83
N LEU A 170 -10.90 4.57 2.15
CA LEU A 170 -12.31 4.32 2.45
C LEU A 170 -13.19 4.44 1.20
N LYS A 171 -12.70 3.89 0.08
CA LYS A 171 -13.37 3.92 -1.21
C LYS A 171 -13.56 2.50 -1.74
N ASP A 172 -14.73 2.25 -2.30
CA ASP A 172 -15.01 0.92 -2.81
C ASP A 172 -14.19 0.56 -4.05
N ASN A 173 -13.59 -0.63 -4.00
CA ASN A 173 -13.07 -1.29 -5.20
C ASN A 173 -14.18 -2.13 -5.83
N HIS A 174 -14.92 -1.55 -6.77
CA HIS A 174 -16.05 -2.22 -7.40
C HIS A 174 -15.66 -3.52 -8.12
N ASP A 175 -14.46 -3.59 -8.69
CA ASP A 175 -13.98 -4.80 -9.37
C ASP A 175 -13.77 -5.94 -8.37
N TYR A 176 -13.17 -5.66 -7.21
CA TYR A 176 -12.99 -6.65 -6.15
C TYR A 176 -14.30 -7.03 -5.48
N LEU A 177 -15.18 -6.07 -5.17
CA LEU A 177 -16.50 -6.39 -4.62
C LEU A 177 -17.29 -7.31 -5.55
N ALA A 178 -17.19 -7.11 -6.87
CA ALA A 178 -17.87 -7.96 -7.85
C ALA A 178 -17.36 -9.42 -7.87
N THR A 179 -16.21 -9.72 -7.27
CA THR A 179 -15.71 -11.10 -7.16
C THR A 179 -16.27 -11.84 -5.94
N LEU A 180 -16.75 -11.12 -4.92
CA LEU A 180 -17.19 -11.72 -3.66
C LEU A 180 -18.68 -12.11 -3.71
N ASP A 181 -19.05 -13.14 -2.93
CA ASP A 181 -20.46 -13.45 -2.69
C ASP A 181 -21.06 -12.44 -1.69
N LYS A 182 -22.08 -11.70 -2.12
CA LYS A 182 -22.82 -10.69 -1.32
C LYS A 182 -21.89 -9.76 -0.53
N PRO A 183 -21.00 -9.00 -1.21
CA PRO A 183 -20.05 -8.12 -0.56
C PRO A 183 -20.73 -7.01 0.24
N ARG A 184 -20.06 -6.53 1.29
CA ARG A 184 -20.41 -5.32 2.02
C ARG A 184 -19.35 -4.25 1.76
N GLY A 185 -19.66 -3.23 0.97
CA GLY A 185 -18.74 -2.13 0.66
C GLY A 185 -18.89 -0.95 1.61
N TYR A 186 -17.97 0.02 1.53
CA TYR A 186 -18.03 1.28 2.27
C TYR A 186 -19.30 2.07 1.97
N LYS A 187 -19.87 1.95 0.76
CA LYS A 187 -21.18 2.55 0.42
C LYS A 187 -22.34 2.02 1.28
N ASP A 188 -22.19 0.82 1.85
CA ASP A 188 -23.21 0.15 2.66
C ASP A 188 -23.06 0.48 4.16
N ALA A 189 -22.04 1.27 4.53
CA ALA A 189 -21.81 1.72 5.91
C ALA A 189 -22.91 2.69 6.35
N LYS A 190 -23.52 2.41 7.51
CA LYS A 190 -24.60 3.21 8.12
C LYS A 190 -24.12 4.07 9.28
N GLY A 191 -22.80 4.14 9.48
CA GLY A 191 -22.14 4.84 10.58
C GLY A 191 -21.68 3.89 11.69
N GLY A 192 -21.29 4.43 12.83
CA GLY A 192 -20.78 3.58 13.92
C GLY A 192 -19.40 3.01 13.60
N ASN A 193 -19.21 1.71 13.82
CA ASN A 193 -17.95 1.01 13.52
C ASN A 193 -17.97 0.37 12.12
N ASP A 194 -19.03 0.56 11.33
CA ASP A 194 -19.23 -0.12 10.06
C ASP A 194 -18.02 -0.03 9.11
N LYS A 195 -17.39 1.15 8.97
CA LYS A 195 -16.23 1.31 8.10
C LYS A 195 -14.99 0.55 8.59
N PHE A 196 -14.83 0.41 9.90
CA PHE A 196 -13.75 -0.43 10.47
C PHE A 196 -14.03 -1.91 10.21
N ASP A 197 -15.26 -2.36 10.43
CA ASP A 197 -15.66 -3.74 10.19
C ASP A 197 -15.53 -4.10 8.69
N ILE A 198 -15.98 -3.22 7.79
CA ILE A 198 -15.81 -3.37 6.33
C ILE A 198 -14.33 -3.42 5.94
N TRP A 199 -13.49 -2.57 6.55
CA TRP A 199 -12.05 -2.59 6.31
C TRP A 199 -11.42 -3.93 6.69
N GLY A 200 -11.78 -4.50 7.84
CA GLY A 200 -11.28 -5.80 8.28
C GLY A 200 -11.87 -6.99 7.50
N GLU A 201 -13.19 -7.04 7.33
CA GLU A 201 -13.90 -8.20 6.77
C GLU A 201 -13.81 -8.27 5.24
N THR A 202 -14.02 -7.15 4.56
CA THR A 202 -14.09 -7.10 3.10
C THR A 202 -12.73 -6.74 2.52
N TYR A 203 -12.12 -5.66 3.02
CA TYR A 203 -10.84 -5.16 2.54
C TYR A 203 -9.62 -5.73 3.29
N GLN A 204 -9.80 -6.73 4.16
CA GLN A 204 -8.69 -7.50 4.75
C GLN A 204 -7.59 -6.64 5.40
N TYR A 205 -7.97 -5.54 6.04
CA TYR A 205 -7.06 -4.56 6.65
C TYR A 205 -6.05 -3.93 5.65
N ASP A 206 -6.40 -3.86 4.36
CA ASP A 206 -5.55 -3.32 3.29
C ASP A 206 -5.17 -1.85 3.54
N TYR A 207 -3.93 -1.50 3.24
CA TYR A 207 -3.39 -0.15 3.35
C TYR A 207 -2.32 0.07 2.30
N VAL A 208 -2.09 1.34 1.97
CA VAL A 208 -1.01 1.76 1.07
C VAL A 208 0.02 2.59 1.81
N THR A 209 1.26 2.56 1.34
CA THR A 209 2.40 3.30 1.92
C THR A 209 2.92 4.41 0.99
N ASN A 210 2.32 4.55 -0.18
CA ASN A 210 2.58 5.61 -1.17
C ASN A 210 1.29 5.96 -1.95
N GLY A 211 1.36 6.95 -2.84
CA GLY A 211 0.30 7.36 -3.76
C GLY A 211 -0.67 8.41 -3.21
N ILE A 212 -0.36 9.01 -2.05
CA ILE A 212 -1.25 9.94 -1.34
C ILE A 212 -0.51 11.20 -0.87
N LEU A 213 0.63 11.06 -0.17
CA LEU A 213 1.33 12.19 0.47
C LEU A 213 2.60 12.63 -0.27
N GLU A 214 2.91 12.02 -1.40
CA GLU A 214 4.06 12.40 -2.23
C GLU A 214 3.81 13.74 -2.91
N GLU A 215 4.85 14.57 -3.03
CA GLU A 215 4.79 15.88 -3.68
C GLU A 215 4.32 15.82 -5.15
N THR A 216 4.49 14.66 -5.81
CA THR A 216 4.04 14.42 -7.19
C THR A 216 2.56 14.05 -7.31
N VAL A 217 1.87 13.75 -6.21
CA VAL A 217 0.45 13.40 -6.19
C VAL A 217 -0.39 14.67 -6.15
N GLU A 218 -1.27 14.88 -7.12
CA GLU A 218 -2.14 16.06 -7.12
C GLU A 218 -3.11 16.07 -5.90
N PRO A 219 -3.49 17.25 -5.37
CA PRO A 219 -4.47 17.35 -4.30
C PRO A 219 -5.78 16.64 -4.64
N PHE A 220 -6.34 15.94 -3.64
CA PHE A 220 -7.59 15.19 -3.75
C PHE A 220 -7.53 14.00 -4.74
N LYS A 221 -6.34 13.56 -5.13
CA LYS A 221 -6.13 12.31 -5.86
C LYS A 221 -5.59 11.23 -4.94
N ILE A 222 -6.01 10.01 -5.22
CA ILE A 222 -5.44 8.79 -4.66
C ILE A 222 -4.91 8.03 -5.86
N LEU A 223 -3.59 8.01 -6.03
CA LEU A 223 -2.98 7.28 -7.12
C LEU A 223 -2.94 5.81 -6.76
N LYS A 224 -3.31 4.94 -7.71
CA LYS A 224 -3.00 3.53 -7.60
C LYS A 224 -1.48 3.40 -7.63
N GLU A 225 -0.91 2.77 -6.62
CA GLU A 225 0.51 2.45 -6.59
C GLU A 225 0.89 1.72 -7.88
N LYS A 226 1.88 2.29 -8.57
CA LYS A 226 2.56 1.66 -9.70
C LYS A 226 3.99 1.47 -9.26
N ALA A 227 4.31 0.27 -8.78
CA ALA A 227 5.67 -0.07 -8.46
C ALA A 227 6.52 0.07 -9.73
N LYS A 228 7.62 0.83 -9.63
CA LYS A 228 8.56 1.02 -10.73
C LYS A 228 9.79 0.18 -10.52
N ILE A 229 10.55 -0.02 -11.60
CA ILE A 229 11.84 -0.70 -11.52
C ILE A 229 12.84 0.03 -10.61
N SER A 230 12.71 1.36 -10.47
CA SER A 230 13.52 2.18 -9.57
C SER A 230 13.24 1.94 -8.09
N ASP A 231 12.06 1.39 -7.77
CA ASP A 231 11.62 1.16 -6.40
C ASP A 231 12.13 -0.21 -5.89
N LEU A 232 12.60 -1.05 -6.81
CA LEU A 232 13.14 -2.37 -6.51
C LEU A 232 14.53 -2.29 -5.85
N LYS A 233 14.71 -3.10 -4.82
CA LYS A 233 15.94 -3.18 -4.04
C LYS A 233 16.80 -4.35 -4.51
N LEU A 234 18.10 -4.11 -4.67
CA LEU A 234 19.08 -5.18 -4.70
C LEU A 234 19.14 -5.80 -3.31
N ILE A 235 19.06 -7.12 -3.24
CA ILE A 235 19.21 -7.83 -1.97
C ILE A 235 20.57 -8.52 -1.88
N THR A 236 21.06 -8.62 -0.66
CA THR A 236 22.32 -9.26 -0.29
C THR A 236 22.16 -10.77 -0.14
N HIS A 237 23.26 -11.52 -0.12
CA HIS A 237 23.23 -12.98 0.08
C HIS A 237 22.60 -13.37 1.44
N ASP A 238 22.82 -12.58 2.51
CA ASP A 238 22.18 -12.80 3.81
C ASP A 238 20.64 -12.64 3.78
N GLU A 239 20.12 -11.83 2.85
CA GLU A 239 18.68 -11.65 2.66
C GLU A 239 18.04 -12.81 1.89
N VAL A 240 18.80 -13.52 1.04
CA VAL A 240 18.34 -14.74 0.35
C VAL A 240 17.90 -15.81 1.36
N GLN A 241 18.73 -16.07 2.37
CA GLN A 241 18.41 -17.07 3.39
C GLN A 241 17.16 -16.69 4.19
N LYS A 242 16.96 -15.39 4.46
CA LYS A 242 15.74 -14.90 5.12
C LYS A 242 14.50 -15.15 4.25
N LYS A 243 14.60 -14.91 2.94
CA LYS A 243 13.51 -15.16 2.00
C LYS A 243 13.16 -16.64 1.87
N TYR A 244 14.16 -17.52 1.90
CA TYR A 244 13.91 -18.96 2.00
C TYR A 244 13.14 -19.33 3.26
N ASN A 245 13.56 -18.81 4.43
CA ASN A 245 12.89 -19.09 5.70
C ASN A 245 11.45 -18.55 5.72
N GLU A 246 11.23 -17.38 5.11
CA GLU A 246 9.91 -16.77 4.92
C GLU A 246 9.03 -17.68 4.04
N PHE A 247 9.53 -18.14 2.89
CA PHE A 247 8.83 -19.09 2.02
C PHE A 247 8.44 -20.38 2.74
N ALA A 248 9.40 -21.01 3.43
CA ALA A 248 9.15 -22.23 4.18
C ALA A 248 8.12 -22.03 5.31
N THR A 249 8.07 -20.83 5.90
CA THR A 249 7.07 -20.46 6.90
C THR A 249 5.68 -20.35 6.28
N ILE A 250 5.56 -19.74 5.09
CA ILE A 250 4.32 -19.68 4.32
C ILE A 250 3.83 -21.11 4.01
N LEU A 251 4.69 -21.98 3.48
CA LEU A 251 4.31 -23.36 3.17
C LEU A 251 3.75 -24.11 4.39
N ARG A 252 4.40 -23.96 5.56
CA ARG A 252 3.91 -24.56 6.82
C ARG A 252 2.59 -23.96 7.28
N LYS A 253 2.46 -22.62 7.21
CA LYS A 253 1.25 -21.90 7.61
C LYS A 253 0.01 -22.39 6.86
N TYR A 254 0.16 -22.75 5.59
CA TYR A 254 -0.93 -23.22 4.72
C TYR A 254 -0.98 -24.74 4.52
N ASN A 255 -0.16 -25.50 5.24
CA ASN A 255 -0.06 -26.97 5.11
C ASN A 255 0.19 -27.44 3.67
N ILE A 256 1.01 -26.70 2.91
CA ILE A 256 1.34 -27.05 1.52
C ILE A 256 2.33 -28.21 1.54
N GLY A 257 1.88 -29.38 1.07
CA GLY A 257 2.70 -30.56 0.86
C GLY A 257 3.47 -30.51 -0.47
N GLY A 258 4.52 -31.33 -0.59
CA GLY A 258 5.30 -31.43 -1.84
C GLY A 258 6.17 -30.20 -2.11
N ARG A 259 7.38 -30.18 -1.52
CA ARG A 259 8.32 -29.05 -1.71
C ARG A 259 8.70 -28.85 -3.17
N GLU A 260 8.81 -29.92 -3.94
CA GLU A 260 9.09 -29.89 -5.38
C GLU A 260 8.01 -29.12 -6.14
N ASN A 261 6.74 -29.47 -6.00
CA ASN A 261 5.64 -28.76 -6.66
C ASN A 261 5.59 -27.27 -6.26
N ALA A 262 5.78 -26.95 -4.98
CA ALA A 262 5.84 -25.56 -4.53
C ALA A 262 7.04 -24.80 -5.12
N PHE A 263 8.17 -25.48 -5.30
CA PHE A 263 9.35 -24.93 -5.93
C PHE A 263 9.15 -24.70 -7.44
N ASP A 264 8.46 -25.60 -8.14
CA ASP A 264 8.12 -25.41 -9.56
C ASP A 264 7.29 -24.13 -9.76
N LYS A 265 6.29 -23.90 -8.91
CA LYS A 265 5.49 -22.65 -8.97
C LYS A 265 6.33 -21.43 -8.64
N LEU A 266 7.33 -21.57 -7.77
CA LEU A 266 8.26 -20.50 -7.45
C LEU A 266 9.16 -20.16 -8.64
N VAL A 267 9.66 -21.16 -9.37
CA VAL A 267 10.42 -20.96 -10.62
C VAL A 267 9.57 -20.21 -11.64
N ASN A 268 8.30 -20.57 -11.79
CA ASN A 268 7.36 -19.86 -12.66
C ASN A 268 7.21 -18.38 -12.28
N LEU A 269 7.14 -18.08 -10.97
CA LEU A 269 7.08 -16.70 -10.48
C LEU A 269 8.37 -15.91 -10.78
N PHE A 270 9.54 -16.51 -10.64
CA PHE A 270 10.79 -15.85 -11.00
C PHE A 270 10.87 -15.56 -12.50
N LEU A 271 10.42 -16.49 -13.33
CA LEU A 271 10.34 -16.27 -14.77
C LEU A 271 9.43 -15.08 -15.10
N ALA A 272 8.23 -15.06 -14.52
CA ALA A 272 7.28 -13.94 -14.67
C ALA A 272 7.88 -12.61 -14.20
N LYS A 273 8.58 -12.60 -13.06
CA LYS A 273 9.22 -11.40 -12.51
C LYS A 273 10.37 -10.89 -13.38
N ILE A 274 11.20 -11.78 -13.94
CA ILE A 274 12.29 -11.40 -14.84
C ILE A 274 11.74 -10.74 -16.11
N VAL A 275 10.62 -11.26 -16.65
CA VAL A 275 9.91 -10.64 -17.78
C VAL A 275 9.38 -9.26 -17.40
N ASP A 276 8.76 -9.14 -16.22
CA ASP A 276 8.19 -7.89 -15.75
C ASP A 276 9.26 -6.79 -15.63
N GLU A 277 10.39 -7.10 -15.00
CA GLU A 277 11.56 -6.20 -14.90
C GLU A 277 12.21 -5.87 -16.26
N GLN A 278 11.95 -6.64 -17.32
CA GLN A 278 12.42 -6.34 -18.67
C GLN A 278 11.50 -5.39 -19.44
N GLN A 279 10.19 -5.51 -19.24
CA GLN A 279 9.20 -4.92 -20.12
C GLN A 279 8.43 -3.76 -19.49
N ASN A 280 8.31 -3.74 -18.16
CA ASN A 280 7.42 -2.83 -17.45
C ASN A 280 8.20 -1.92 -16.47
N GLN A 281 8.83 -0.86 -17.01
CA GLN A 281 9.71 0.00 -16.21
C GLN A 281 8.96 0.88 -15.18
N ASP A 282 7.80 1.41 -15.55
CA ASP A 282 7.05 2.40 -14.76
C ASP A 282 5.75 1.87 -14.11
N ASP A 283 5.40 0.61 -14.38
CA ASP A 283 4.19 -0.04 -13.84
C ASP A 283 4.41 -1.55 -13.84
N LEU A 284 5.15 -2.05 -12.86
CA LEU A 284 5.38 -3.48 -12.65
C LEU A 284 4.04 -4.21 -12.49
N GLN A 285 3.87 -5.27 -13.26
CA GLN A 285 2.65 -6.08 -13.30
C GLN A 285 2.71 -7.28 -12.35
N PHE A 286 3.92 -7.66 -11.88
CA PHE A 286 4.13 -8.76 -10.94
C PHE A 286 3.54 -8.47 -9.55
N SER A 287 3.60 -7.22 -9.10
CA SER A 287 3.24 -6.83 -7.74
C SER A 287 1.75 -7.00 -7.43
N TRP A 288 1.45 -7.40 -6.19
CA TRP A 288 0.11 -7.32 -5.64
C TRP A 288 -0.20 -5.88 -5.20
N LYS A 289 -1.31 -5.32 -5.70
CA LYS A 289 -1.65 -3.90 -5.49
C LYS A 289 -2.63 -3.65 -4.33
N GLY A 290 -2.95 -4.69 -3.55
CA GLY A 290 -3.91 -4.61 -2.44
C GLY A 290 -5.36 -4.77 -2.91
N VAL A 291 -6.24 -5.32 -2.06
CA VAL A 291 -7.65 -5.53 -2.43
C VAL A 291 -8.42 -4.23 -2.65
N ALA A 292 -7.91 -3.08 -2.16
CA ALA A 292 -8.48 -1.78 -2.49
C ALA A 292 -8.22 -1.35 -3.94
N ASN A 293 -7.24 -1.95 -4.64
CA ASN A 293 -6.87 -1.54 -6.00
C ASN A 293 -6.83 -2.68 -7.03
N ASP A 294 -6.96 -3.93 -6.58
CA ASP A 294 -6.69 -5.14 -7.35
C ASP A 294 -7.72 -6.25 -7.06
N THR A 295 -7.65 -7.34 -7.83
CA THR A 295 -8.40 -8.58 -7.57
C THR A 295 -7.50 -9.79 -7.72
N TYR A 296 -7.79 -10.89 -7.03
CA TYR A 296 -6.99 -12.12 -7.18
C TYR A 296 -6.99 -12.63 -8.63
N PHE A 297 -8.11 -12.48 -9.33
CA PHE A 297 -8.25 -12.81 -10.75
C PHE A 297 -7.29 -11.98 -11.61
N ALA A 298 -7.25 -10.66 -11.38
CA ALA A 298 -6.36 -9.75 -12.09
C ALA A 298 -4.88 -10.04 -11.80
N LEU A 299 -4.52 -10.39 -10.56
CA LEU A 299 -3.16 -10.83 -10.24
C LEU A 299 -2.78 -12.10 -11.01
N VAL A 300 -3.62 -13.14 -10.96
CA VAL A 300 -3.37 -14.40 -11.68
C VAL A 300 -3.23 -14.15 -13.18
N ASP A 301 -4.08 -13.30 -13.76
CA ASP A 301 -4.01 -12.94 -15.17
C ASP A 301 -2.69 -12.27 -15.55
N ARG A 302 -2.23 -11.29 -14.75
CA ARG A 302 -0.95 -10.63 -14.99
C ARG A 302 0.21 -11.61 -14.90
N LEU A 303 0.22 -12.46 -13.89
CA LEU A 303 1.27 -13.47 -13.71
C LEU A 303 1.28 -14.50 -14.85
N GLN A 304 0.12 -14.99 -15.30
CA GLN A 304 0.02 -15.92 -16.43
C GLN A 304 0.51 -15.31 -17.73
N GLN A 305 0.16 -14.04 -17.98
CA GLN A 305 0.65 -13.34 -19.16
C GLN A 305 2.18 -13.17 -19.13
N LEU A 306 2.75 -12.76 -17.99
CA LEU A 306 4.20 -12.63 -17.82
C LEU A 306 4.92 -13.97 -17.99
N TYR A 307 4.36 -15.04 -17.41
CA TYR A 307 4.90 -16.39 -17.53
C TYR A 307 4.85 -16.91 -18.96
N GLN A 308 3.74 -16.75 -19.68
CA GLN A 308 3.63 -17.13 -21.10
C GLN A 308 4.74 -16.49 -21.93
N VAL A 309 4.95 -15.18 -21.75
CA VAL A 309 6.03 -14.44 -22.43
C VAL A 309 7.41 -14.99 -22.05
N GLY A 310 7.60 -15.34 -20.77
CA GLY A 310 8.85 -15.92 -20.30
C GLY A 310 9.15 -17.29 -20.90
N MET A 311 8.15 -18.18 -20.93
CA MET A 311 8.27 -19.52 -21.51
C MET A 311 8.62 -19.47 -22.99
N GLU A 312 7.94 -18.61 -23.75
CA GLU A 312 8.22 -18.45 -25.18
C GLU A 312 9.60 -17.85 -25.41
N LYS A 313 9.96 -16.80 -24.66
CA LYS A 313 11.22 -16.07 -24.87
C LYS A 313 12.46 -16.83 -24.43
N PHE A 314 12.41 -17.49 -23.29
CA PHE A 314 13.60 -18.08 -22.65
C PHE A 314 13.71 -19.58 -22.86
N LEU A 315 12.58 -20.28 -23.05
CA LEU A 315 12.55 -21.74 -23.20
C LEU A 315 12.05 -22.19 -24.58
N ASN A 316 11.60 -21.25 -25.44
CA ASN A 316 11.00 -21.55 -26.74
C ASN A 316 9.81 -22.52 -26.64
N GLU A 317 9.05 -22.41 -25.53
CA GLU A 317 7.88 -23.22 -25.26
C GLU A 317 6.61 -22.38 -25.34
N LYS A 318 5.59 -22.91 -26.03
CA LYS A 318 4.30 -22.23 -26.17
C LYS A 318 3.34 -22.66 -25.06
N VAL A 319 3.03 -21.75 -24.16
CA VAL A 319 1.99 -21.94 -23.13
C VAL A 319 0.66 -21.34 -23.60
N SER A 320 -0.43 -22.07 -23.33
CA SER A 320 -1.78 -21.64 -23.66
C SER A 320 -2.31 -20.68 -22.59
N TYR A 321 -2.41 -19.40 -22.94
CA TYR A 321 -3.13 -18.39 -22.17
C TYR A 321 -4.16 -17.71 -23.06
N VAL A 322 -5.36 -17.49 -22.53
CA VAL A 322 -6.46 -16.82 -23.21
C VAL A 322 -6.97 -15.70 -22.31
N ALA A 323 -6.91 -14.46 -22.80
CA ALA A 323 -7.44 -13.33 -22.05
C ALA A 323 -8.98 -13.28 -22.17
N GLU A 324 -9.67 -12.79 -21.14
CA GLU A 324 -11.14 -12.69 -21.15
C GLU A 324 -11.64 -11.85 -22.35
N LYS A 325 -10.94 -10.76 -22.67
CA LYS A 325 -11.21 -9.91 -23.83
C LYS A 325 -11.19 -10.66 -25.17
N ASP A 326 -10.36 -11.70 -25.30
CA ASP A 326 -10.26 -12.49 -26.53
C ASP A 326 -11.49 -13.38 -26.70
N VAL A 327 -11.95 -13.95 -25.57
CA VAL A 327 -13.22 -14.70 -25.52
C VAL A 327 -14.39 -13.77 -25.81
N GLU A 328 -14.45 -12.59 -25.19
CA GLU A 328 -15.50 -11.62 -25.47
C GLU A 328 -15.54 -11.17 -26.93
N ALA A 329 -14.37 -10.96 -27.54
CA ALA A 329 -14.24 -10.59 -28.94
C ALA A 329 -14.76 -11.69 -29.89
N ALA A 330 -14.67 -12.97 -29.50
CA ALA A 330 -15.25 -14.07 -30.28
C ALA A 330 -16.78 -14.00 -30.37
N PHE A 331 -17.44 -13.28 -29.45
CA PHE A 331 -18.90 -13.09 -29.44
C PHE A 331 -19.38 -11.76 -30.05
N ARG A 332 -18.53 -11.06 -30.83
CA ARG A 332 -18.83 -9.72 -31.41
C ARG A 332 -20.17 -9.60 -32.15
N LEU A 333 -20.77 -10.70 -32.61
CA LEU A 333 -22.01 -10.71 -33.40
C LEU A 333 -23.27 -11.21 -32.64
N LYS A 334 -23.18 -11.66 -31.38
CA LYS A 334 -24.33 -12.11 -30.57
C LYS A 334 -24.16 -11.76 -29.09
N LYS A 335 -25.08 -10.97 -28.53
CA LYS A 335 -25.13 -10.64 -27.09
C LYS A 335 -26.40 -11.27 -26.49
N ASP A 336 -26.35 -12.57 -26.27
CA ASP A 336 -27.48 -13.33 -25.73
C ASP A 336 -27.01 -14.14 -24.51
N ALA A 337 -27.95 -14.66 -23.70
CA ALA A 337 -27.67 -15.44 -22.49
C ALA A 337 -26.67 -16.62 -22.67
N ALA A 338 -26.51 -17.12 -23.90
CA ALA A 338 -25.50 -18.11 -24.25
C ALA A 338 -24.06 -17.59 -24.10
N LYS A 339 -23.81 -16.32 -24.41
CA LYS A 339 -22.50 -15.67 -24.20
C LYS A 339 -22.14 -15.66 -22.72
N ASP A 340 -23.09 -15.25 -21.88
CA ASP A 340 -22.88 -15.14 -20.43
C ASP A 340 -22.63 -16.53 -19.81
N ALA A 341 -23.36 -17.55 -20.27
CA ALA A 341 -23.12 -18.93 -19.86
C ALA A 341 -21.73 -19.43 -20.27
N VAL A 342 -21.27 -19.15 -21.49
CA VAL A 342 -19.93 -19.56 -21.95
C VAL A 342 -18.83 -18.81 -21.18
N LEU A 343 -18.98 -17.50 -20.97
CA LEU A 343 -18.03 -16.72 -20.17
C LEU A 343 -17.96 -17.22 -18.73
N LYS A 344 -19.08 -17.64 -18.16
CA LYS A 344 -19.12 -18.27 -16.84
C LYS A 344 -18.30 -19.56 -16.81
N TYR A 345 -18.56 -20.51 -17.73
CA TYR A 345 -17.79 -21.76 -17.78
C TYR A 345 -16.32 -21.53 -18.09
N PHE A 346 -16.00 -20.52 -18.92
CA PHE A 346 -14.62 -20.13 -19.17
C PHE A 346 -13.91 -19.65 -17.90
N LYS A 347 -14.56 -18.82 -17.08
CA LYS A 347 -14.02 -18.40 -15.78
C LYS A 347 -13.81 -19.59 -14.83
N GLU A 348 -14.79 -20.48 -14.75
CA GLU A 348 -14.67 -21.70 -13.93
C GLU A 348 -13.47 -22.55 -14.36
N LEU A 349 -13.31 -22.82 -15.65
CA LEU A 349 -12.18 -23.59 -16.18
C LEU A 349 -10.84 -22.89 -15.95
N LYS A 350 -10.79 -21.57 -16.14
CA LYS A 350 -9.55 -20.79 -16.04
C LYS A 350 -9.05 -20.63 -14.61
N TYR A 351 -9.94 -20.38 -13.66
CA TYR A 351 -9.57 -19.99 -12.29
C TYR A 351 -9.85 -21.06 -11.25
N PHE A 352 -10.86 -21.90 -11.44
CA PHE A 352 -11.28 -22.92 -10.46
C PHE A 352 -10.69 -24.29 -10.77
N SER A 353 -9.51 -24.30 -11.40
CA SER A 353 -8.68 -25.45 -11.68
C SER A 353 -7.20 -25.12 -11.41
N ASN A 354 -6.34 -26.15 -11.36
CA ASN A 354 -4.90 -25.96 -11.22
C ASN A 354 -4.29 -25.21 -12.41
N ASN A 355 -3.45 -24.22 -12.12
CA ASN A 355 -2.66 -23.46 -13.09
C ASN A 355 -1.19 -23.34 -12.65
N ASP A 356 -0.39 -22.58 -13.41
CA ASP A 356 1.05 -22.41 -13.21
C ASP A 356 1.47 -21.74 -11.89
N PHE A 357 0.50 -21.21 -11.13
CA PHE A 357 0.66 -20.53 -9.83
C PHE A 357 -0.23 -21.14 -8.74
N THR A 358 -0.66 -22.39 -8.93
CA THR A 358 -1.48 -23.11 -7.98
C THR A 358 -0.62 -23.91 -7.00
N PHE A 359 -0.49 -23.40 -5.78
CA PHE A 359 0.23 -24.02 -4.65
C PHE A 359 -0.63 -25.01 -3.86
N LEU A 360 -1.95 -24.83 -3.85
CA LEU A 360 -2.93 -25.74 -3.25
C LEU A 360 -3.77 -26.38 -4.34
N ASP A 361 -4.21 -27.63 -4.22
CA ASP A 361 -5.10 -28.23 -5.25
C ASP A 361 -6.42 -27.47 -5.38
N VAL A 362 -6.61 -26.77 -6.50
CA VAL A 362 -7.80 -25.96 -6.81
C VAL A 362 -8.71 -26.74 -7.75
N TYR A 363 -9.95 -26.94 -7.31
CA TYR A 363 -11.02 -27.54 -8.12
C TYR A 363 -12.39 -26.86 -7.89
N ASN A 364 -12.41 -25.73 -7.17
CA ASN A 364 -13.58 -24.89 -6.94
C ASN A 364 -13.16 -23.47 -6.54
N GLU A 365 -14.13 -22.57 -6.47
CA GLU A 365 -13.92 -21.16 -6.14
C GLU A 365 -13.35 -20.94 -4.72
N GLN A 366 -13.81 -21.70 -3.73
CA GLN A 366 -13.32 -21.58 -2.36
C GLN A 366 -11.81 -21.85 -2.28
N LEU A 367 -11.35 -22.90 -2.97
CA LEU A 367 -9.93 -23.26 -3.04
C LEU A 367 -9.13 -22.25 -3.86
N PHE A 368 -9.72 -21.66 -4.91
CA PHE A 368 -9.09 -20.56 -5.63
C PHE A 368 -8.78 -19.38 -4.69
N TYR A 369 -9.73 -18.98 -3.85
CA TYR A 369 -9.50 -17.91 -2.86
C TYR A 369 -8.45 -18.29 -1.81
N GLN A 370 -8.43 -19.55 -1.35
CA GLN A 370 -7.39 -20.03 -0.43
C GLN A 370 -6.00 -19.99 -1.09
N ASN A 371 -5.88 -20.52 -2.32
CA ASN A 371 -4.65 -20.48 -3.09
C ASN A 371 -4.21 -19.04 -3.37
N SER A 372 -5.14 -18.14 -3.67
CA SER A 372 -4.84 -16.73 -3.96
C SER A 372 -4.22 -16.02 -2.76
N LYS A 373 -4.64 -16.34 -1.53
CA LYS A 373 -3.99 -15.81 -0.31
C LYS A 373 -2.54 -16.28 -0.19
N VAL A 374 -2.28 -17.56 -0.50
CA VAL A 374 -0.90 -18.10 -0.54
C VAL A 374 -0.08 -17.38 -1.60
N LEU A 375 -0.62 -17.28 -2.82
CA LEU A 375 0.04 -16.62 -3.94
C LEU A 375 0.39 -15.18 -3.62
N VAL A 376 -0.53 -14.42 -3.00
CA VAL A 376 -0.28 -13.03 -2.59
C VAL A 376 0.87 -12.94 -1.59
N GLU A 377 0.92 -13.79 -0.55
CA GLU A 377 2.03 -13.75 0.42
C GLU A 377 3.39 -14.04 -0.24
N ILE A 378 3.42 -14.99 -1.19
CA ILE A 378 4.65 -15.32 -1.92
C ILE A 378 5.03 -14.20 -2.89
N VAL A 379 4.08 -13.59 -3.61
CA VAL A 379 4.33 -12.44 -4.49
C VAL A 379 4.86 -11.26 -3.69
N GLN A 380 4.21 -10.91 -2.56
CA GLN A 380 4.63 -9.82 -1.69
C GLN A 380 6.03 -10.02 -1.13
N MET A 381 6.41 -11.27 -0.83
CA MET A 381 7.76 -11.60 -0.39
C MET A 381 8.84 -11.20 -1.40
N PHE A 382 8.55 -11.27 -2.71
CA PHE A 382 9.51 -10.99 -3.77
C PHE A 382 9.30 -9.66 -4.51
N GLN A 383 8.12 -9.04 -4.44
CA GLN A 383 7.76 -7.93 -5.33
C GLN A 383 8.68 -6.70 -5.23
N GLU A 384 9.27 -6.44 -4.06
CA GLU A 384 10.23 -5.33 -3.85
C GLU A 384 11.67 -5.67 -4.27
N MET A 385 11.97 -6.93 -4.58
CA MET A 385 13.32 -7.36 -4.92
C MET A 385 13.61 -7.11 -6.40
N LYS A 386 14.84 -6.78 -6.74
CA LYS A 386 15.31 -6.74 -8.14
C LYS A 386 16.03 -8.05 -8.46
N LEU A 387 15.51 -8.83 -9.40
CA LEU A 387 16.15 -10.08 -9.83
C LEU A 387 17.21 -9.85 -10.91
N ARG A 388 17.09 -8.78 -11.71
CA ARG A 388 18.07 -8.47 -12.76
C ARG A 388 19.20 -7.59 -12.26
N THR A 389 20.40 -8.16 -12.21
CA THR A 389 21.66 -7.46 -11.94
C THR A 389 22.52 -7.32 -13.20
N GLU A 390 23.45 -6.37 -13.20
CA GLU A 390 24.42 -6.19 -14.29
C GLU A 390 25.47 -7.32 -14.31
N GLU A 391 25.77 -7.93 -13.15
CA GLU A 391 26.58 -9.15 -13.03
C GLU A 391 25.71 -10.41 -13.13
N GLN A 392 26.16 -11.42 -13.87
CA GLN A 392 25.40 -12.65 -14.16
C GLN A 392 25.32 -13.61 -12.95
N ASN A 393 24.09 -14.07 -12.67
CA ASN A 393 23.68 -15.43 -12.27
C ASN A 393 24.14 -16.08 -10.95
N GLN A 394 25.05 -15.52 -10.15
CA GLN A 394 25.33 -16.16 -8.84
C GLN A 394 24.14 -16.08 -7.88
N PHE A 395 23.44 -14.94 -7.85
CA PHE A 395 22.27 -14.75 -6.98
C PHE A 395 21.13 -15.74 -7.27
N LEU A 396 20.74 -15.90 -8.54
CA LEU A 396 19.69 -16.86 -8.91
C LEU A 396 20.16 -18.30 -8.68
N GLY A 397 21.44 -18.59 -8.94
CA GLY A 397 22.06 -19.87 -8.59
C GLY A 397 21.96 -20.18 -7.09
N ASP A 398 22.43 -19.28 -6.24
CA ASP A 398 22.37 -19.39 -4.77
C ASP A 398 20.91 -19.50 -4.27
N LEU A 399 20.00 -18.74 -4.88
CA LEU A 399 18.56 -18.79 -4.58
C LEU A 399 18.03 -20.19 -4.89
N PHE A 400 18.29 -20.73 -6.09
CA PHE A 400 17.86 -22.07 -6.49
C PHE A 400 18.53 -23.17 -5.67
N GLU A 401 19.85 -23.10 -5.44
CA GLU A 401 20.57 -24.04 -4.58
C GLU A 401 20.04 -24.04 -3.15
N GLY A 402 19.74 -22.87 -2.57
CA GLY A 402 19.14 -22.77 -1.24
C GLY A 402 17.77 -23.46 -1.12
N PHE A 403 16.98 -23.44 -2.19
CA PHE A 403 15.72 -24.19 -2.27
C PHE A 403 15.93 -25.69 -2.51
N LEU A 404 16.95 -26.09 -3.30
CA LEU A 404 17.24 -27.49 -3.63
C LEU A 404 17.95 -28.25 -2.48
N ASP A 405 18.85 -27.61 -1.75
CA ASP A 405 19.72 -28.23 -0.72
C ASP A 405 18.95 -28.77 0.49
N ASN A 406 17.73 -28.28 0.71
CA ASN A 406 16.89 -28.69 1.83
C ASN A 406 15.74 -29.62 1.43
N GLY A 407 15.69 -30.14 0.20
CA GLY A 407 14.60 -31.04 -0.20
C GLY A 407 14.79 -31.89 -1.46
N VAL A 408 15.70 -31.54 -2.37
CA VAL A 408 15.71 -32.10 -3.74
C VAL A 408 17.00 -32.84 -4.11
N LYS A 409 18.11 -32.66 -3.38
CA LYS A 409 19.40 -33.32 -3.66
C LYS A 409 19.41 -34.86 -3.62
N GLN A 410 18.28 -35.55 -3.36
CA GLN A 410 18.22 -37.02 -3.37
C GLN A 410 17.57 -37.65 -4.61
N SER A 411 16.92 -36.91 -5.50
CA SER A 411 16.17 -37.50 -6.63
C SER A 411 16.72 -37.21 -8.03
N GLU A 412 17.45 -36.13 -8.28
CA GLU A 412 17.76 -35.70 -9.66
C GLU A 412 19.20 -35.18 -9.83
N GLY A 413 20.17 -36.10 -9.73
CA GLY A 413 21.55 -35.88 -10.21
C GLY A 413 21.67 -36.10 -11.72
#